data_AF-A0A353F2W1-F1
#
_entry.id   AF-A0A353F2W1-F1
#
_cell.length_a   1.000
_cell.length_b   1.000
_cell.length_c   1.000
_cell.angle_alpha   90.00
_cell.angle_beta   90.00
_cell.angle_gamma   90.00
#
_symmetry.space_group_name_H-M   'P 1'
#
loop_
_entity.id
_entity.type
_entity.pdbx_description
1 polymer ?
#
loop_
_entity_poly.entity_id
_entity_poly.type
_entity_poly.pdbx_seq_one_letter_code
_entity_poly.pdbx_strand_id
1 'polypeptide(L)'
;MIVKIAWIAVLSIGFAVAAEEKVDFQRDVRPILSDKCFSCHGFDPETREADLRLDTAEGPYEDLGGYSAVVPGKVNESELYLRITSTKKKEVMPPP
;
A
#
# COMPACT_ATOMS: atom_id res chain seq x y z
N MET A 1 46.19 53.01 11.27
CA MET A 1 45.36 52.17 12.16
C MET A 1 44.32 51.48 11.29
N ILE A 2 44.47 50.17 11.10
CA ILE A 2 43.77 49.36 10.09
C ILE A 2 42.66 48.59 10.81
N VAL A 3 41.39 48.86 10.50
CA VAL A 3 40.26 48.07 11.01
C VAL A 3 39.82 47.11 9.91
N LYS A 4 40.25 45.85 10.00
CA LYS A 4 39.81 44.76 9.12
C LYS A 4 38.43 44.30 9.61
N ILE A 5 37.37 44.77 8.96
CA ILE A 5 36.01 44.26 9.18
C ILE A 5 35.93 42.92 8.44
N ALA A 6 36.03 41.82 9.17
CA ALA A 6 35.81 40.48 8.64
C ALA A 6 34.30 40.30 8.42
N TRP A 7 33.90 40.21 7.15
CA TRP A 7 32.53 39.89 6.77
C TRP A 7 32.30 38.40 7.06
N ILE A 8 31.60 38.09 8.15
CA ILE A 8 31.10 36.73 8.40
C ILE A 8 29.89 36.54 7.50
N ALA A 9 30.09 35.85 6.37
CA ALA A 9 28.99 35.36 5.55
C ALA A 9 28.25 34.25 6.33
N VAL A 10 27.09 34.58 6.87
CA VAL A 10 26.18 33.59 7.46
C VAL A 10 25.59 32.78 6.31
N LEU A 11 26.10 31.57 6.10
CA LEU A 11 25.57 30.62 5.14
C LEU A 11 24.28 30.03 5.74
N SER A 12 23.12 30.53 5.29
CA SER A 12 21.83 29.94 5.66
C SER A 12 21.69 28.58 4.99
N ILE A 13 21.95 27.51 5.76
CA ILE A 13 21.60 26.15 5.36
C ILE A 13 20.07 26.05 5.40
N GLY A 14 19.44 26.05 4.23
CA GLY A 14 18.01 25.79 4.10
C GLY A 14 17.72 24.35 4.50
N PHE A 15 16.97 24.16 5.59
CA PHE A 15 16.38 22.86 5.90
C PHE A 15 15.24 22.61 4.92
N ALA A 16 15.47 21.72 3.95
CA ALA A 16 14.40 21.18 3.13
C ALA A 16 13.59 20.22 4.00
N VAL A 17 12.37 20.62 4.37
CA VAL A 17 11.39 19.71 4.97
C VAL A 17 10.93 18.79 3.85
N ALA A 18 11.36 17.53 3.88
CA ALA A 18 10.81 16.51 3.00
C ALA A 18 9.33 16.33 3.36
N ALA A 19 8.44 16.71 2.44
CA ALA A 19 7.02 16.40 2.58
C ALA A 19 6.84 14.89 2.43
N GLU A 20 6.15 14.27 3.38
CA GLU A 20 5.78 12.87 3.28
C GLU A 20 4.83 12.70 2.07
N GLU A 21 5.29 11.96 1.07
CA GLU A 21 4.51 11.72 -0.12
C GLU A 21 3.32 10.82 0.23
N LYS A 22 2.10 11.32 -0.02
CA LYS A 22 0.89 10.54 0.22
C LYS A 22 0.86 9.36 -0.75
N VAL A 23 0.49 8.19 -0.22
CA VAL A 23 0.19 7.01 -1.02
C VAL A 23 -0.99 7.31 -1.94
N ASP A 24 -0.81 7.08 -3.24
CA ASP A 24 -1.85 7.15 -4.26
C ASP A 24 -2.21 5.75 -4.72
N PHE A 25 -3.50 5.41 -4.73
CA PHE A 25 -3.93 4.06 -5.07
C PHE A 25 -3.56 3.67 -6.51
N GLN A 26 -3.72 4.57 -7.48
CA GLN A 26 -3.50 4.25 -8.89
C GLN A 26 -2.01 4.08 -9.21
N ARG A 27 -1.16 4.92 -8.62
CA ARG A 27 0.29 4.88 -8.82
C ARG A 27 0.96 3.80 -7.99
N ASP A 28 0.59 3.65 -6.72
CA ASP A 28 1.36 2.87 -5.75
C ASP A 28 0.75 1.49 -5.46
N VAL A 29 -0.58 1.36 -5.43
CA VAL A 29 -1.26 0.12 -4.98
C VAL A 29 -1.71 -0.75 -6.15
N ARG A 30 -2.41 -0.15 -7.11
CA ARG A 30 -3.01 -0.88 -8.24
C ARG A 30 -1.99 -1.67 -9.06
N PRO A 31 -0.77 -1.18 -9.36
CA PRO A 31 0.20 -1.98 -10.11
C PRO A 31 0.63 -3.24 -9.35
N ILE A 32 0.74 -3.18 -8.03
CA ILE A 32 1.08 -4.34 -7.18
C ILE A 32 -0.04 -5.37 -7.24
N LEU A 33 -1.29 -4.95 -7.04
CA LEU A 33 -2.45 -5.85 -7.10
C LEU A 33 -2.63 -6.46 -8.50
N SER A 34 -2.37 -5.69 -9.55
CA SER A 34 -2.43 -6.18 -10.92
C SER A 34 -1.39 -7.26 -11.23
N ASP A 35 -0.18 -7.13 -10.68
CA ASP A 35 0.91 -8.08 -10.90
C ASP A 35 0.76 -9.35 -10.02
N LYS A 36 0.26 -9.19 -8.78
CA LYS A 36 0.31 -10.26 -7.78
C LYS A 36 -1.03 -10.90 -7.44
N CYS A 37 -2.16 -10.24 -7.71
CA CYS A 37 -3.45 -10.64 -7.14
C CYS A 37 -4.57 -10.85 -8.17
N PHE A 38 -4.64 -10.03 -9.22
CA PHE A 38 -5.79 -10.04 -10.13
C PHE A 38 -5.93 -11.31 -10.98
N SER A 39 -4.88 -12.11 -11.13
CA SER A 39 -4.97 -13.39 -11.86
C SER A 39 -5.96 -14.37 -11.21
N CYS A 40 -6.02 -14.38 -9.87
CA CYS A 40 -6.88 -15.28 -9.09
C CYS A 40 -8.01 -14.54 -8.34
N HIS A 41 -7.91 -13.23 -8.15
CA HIS A 41 -8.91 -12.42 -7.43
C HIS A 41 -9.32 -11.18 -8.24
N GLY A 42 -9.41 -11.33 -9.57
CA GLY A 42 -9.73 -10.25 -10.49
C GLY A 42 -10.98 -10.50 -11.33
N PHE A 43 -10.99 -9.99 -12.56
CA PHE A 43 -12.19 -9.94 -13.40
C PHE A 43 -12.70 -11.31 -13.85
N ASP A 44 -11.80 -12.28 -14.08
CA ASP A 44 -12.12 -13.56 -14.70
C ASP A 44 -12.82 -14.50 -13.72
N PRO A 45 -14.12 -14.80 -13.89
CA PRO A 45 -14.85 -15.67 -12.97
C PRO A 45 -14.36 -17.12 -12.99
N GLU A 46 -13.73 -17.60 -14.06
CA GLU A 46 -13.29 -19.00 -14.18
C GLU A 46 -12.06 -19.29 -13.31
N THR A 47 -11.22 -18.27 -13.08
CA THR A 47 -10.05 -18.36 -12.19
C THR A 47 -10.26 -17.68 -10.85
N ARG A 48 -11.43 -17.05 -10.62
CA ARG A 48 -11.68 -16.25 -9.42
C ARG A 48 -11.87 -17.13 -8.19
N GLU A 49 -10.94 -17.01 -7.26
CA GLU A 49 -10.98 -17.66 -5.96
C GLU A 49 -11.74 -16.80 -4.94
N ALA A 50 -12.47 -17.50 -4.05
CA ALA A 50 -13.27 -16.91 -2.96
C ALA A 50 -14.31 -15.86 -3.40
N ASP A 51 -14.66 -15.83 -4.68
CA ASP A 51 -15.47 -14.79 -5.35
C ASP A 51 -14.97 -13.35 -5.10
N LEU A 52 -13.70 -13.19 -4.70
CA LEU A 52 -13.12 -11.91 -4.30
C LEU A 52 -12.71 -11.09 -5.53
N ARG A 53 -13.18 -9.84 -5.60
CA ARG A 53 -12.85 -8.86 -6.65
C ARG A 53 -11.93 -7.76 -6.14
N LEU A 54 -10.61 -7.93 -6.28
CA LEU A 54 -9.65 -6.87 -5.94
C LEU A 54 -9.49 -5.82 -7.05
N ASP A 55 -10.02 -6.09 -8.24
CA ASP A 55 -9.93 -5.22 -9.42
C ASP A 55 -11.01 -4.13 -9.48
N THR A 56 -12.02 -4.20 -8.61
CA THR A 56 -13.10 -3.19 -8.50
C THR A 56 -12.91 -2.31 -7.27
N ALA A 57 -13.61 -1.18 -7.22
CA ALA A 57 -13.51 -0.28 -6.07
C ALA A 57 -14.23 -0.86 -4.84
N GLU A 58 -15.30 -1.62 -5.04
CA GLU A 58 -16.17 -2.14 -3.99
C GLU A 58 -15.68 -3.49 -3.45
N GLY A 59 -15.16 -4.35 -4.33
CA GLY A 59 -14.92 -5.76 -4.02
C GLY A 59 -14.00 -6.03 -2.82
N PRO A 60 -12.93 -5.25 -2.53
CA PRO A 60 -12.14 -5.45 -1.33
C PRO A 60 -12.93 -5.25 -0.01
N TYR A 61 -14.05 -4.53 -0.06
CA TYR A 61 -14.88 -4.18 1.11
C TYR A 61 -16.14 -5.04 1.25
N GLU A 62 -16.38 -5.95 0.31
CA GLU A 62 -17.54 -6.85 0.37
C GLU A 62 -17.45 -7.83 1.54
N ASP A 63 -18.60 -8.35 1.96
CA ASP A 63 -18.69 -9.40 2.96
C ASP A 63 -18.47 -10.77 2.29
N LEU A 64 -17.40 -11.46 2.70
CA LEU A 64 -16.97 -12.77 2.20
C LEU A 64 -17.38 -13.92 3.13
N GLY A 65 -18.44 -13.71 3.92
CA GLY A 65 -18.98 -14.70 4.86
C GLY A 65 -18.62 -14.42 6.32
N GLY A 66 -18.68 -13.17 6.73
CA GLY A 66 -18.36 -12.67 8.07
C GLY A 66 -17.04 -11.89 8.16
N TYR A 67 -16.37 -11.65 7.03
CA TYR A 67 -15.10 -10.91 6.96
C TYR A 67 -14.95 -10.20 5.60
N SER A 68 -14.04 -9.24 5.52
CA SER A 68 -13.73 -8.50 4.28
C SER A 68 -12.23 -8.54 4.00
N ALA A 69 -11.84 -8.43 2.72
CA ALA A 69 -10.43 -8.36 2.35
C ALA A 69 -9.76 -7.13 2.96
N VAL A 70 -10.46 -5.99 2.99
CA VAL A 70 -9.99 -4.74 3.58
C VAL A 70 -11.05 -4.16 4.51
N VAL A 71 -10.65 -3.86 5.74
CA VAL A 71 -11.44 -3.10 6.71
C VAL A 71 -10.76 -1.73 6.92
N PRO A 72 -11.36 -0.62 6.43
CA PRO A 72 -10.72 0.69 6.47
C PRO A 72 -10.25 1.10 7.87
N GLY A 73 -8.99 1.50 7.98
CA GLY A 73 -8.37 1.93 9.24
C GLY A 73 -8.06 0.80 10.22
N LYS A 74 -8.36 -0.46 9.89
CA LYS A 74 -8.20 -1.61 10.78
C LYS A 74 -7.42 -2.74 10.11
N VAL A 75 -6.11 -2.56 10.02
CA VAL A 75 -5.20 -3.49 9.34
C VAL A 75 -5.27 -4.92 9.89
N ASN A 76 -5.41 -5.09 11.21
CA ASN A 76 -5.47 -6.41 11.85
C ASN A 76 -6.83 -7.11 11.70
N GLU A 77 -7.86 -6.41 11.25
CA GLU A 77 -9.18 -6.98 10.89
C GLU A 77 -9.31 -7.21 9.38
N SER A 78 -8.29 -6.84 8.59
CA SER A 78 -8.30 -6.95 7.12
C SER A 78 -7.68 -8.27 6.66
N GLU A 79 -8.47 -9.14 6.04
CA GLU A 79 -8.01 -10.46 5.63
C GLU A 79 -6.83 -10.38 4.64
N LEU A 80 -6.82 -9.40 3.73
CA LEU A 80 -5.72 -9.18 2.79
C LEU A 80 -4.38 -9.04 3.52
N TYR A 81 -4.34 -8.24 4.60
CA TYR A 81 -3.13 -8.05 5.40
C TYR A 81 -2.70 -9.34 6.10
N LEU A 82 -3.65 -10.06 6.70
CA LEU A 82 -3.38 -11.33 7.37
C LEU A 82 -2.82 -12.36 6.39
N ARG A 83 -3.31 -12.40 5.15
CA ARG A 83 -2.85 -13.32 4.10
C ARG A 83 -1.44 -12.98 3.61
N ILE A 84 -1.15 -11.72 3.31
CA ILE A 84 0.19 -11.35 2.78
C ILE A 84 1.30 -11.44 3.84
N THR A 85 0.94 -11.42 5.12
CA THR A 85 1.90 -11.54 6.24
C THR A 85 1.94 -12.94 6.85
N SER A 86 1.10 -13.87 6.38
CA SER A 86 1.04 -15.23 6.91
C SER A 86 2.31 -16.01 6.59
N THR A 87 2.77 -16.82 7.55
CA THR A 87 3.91 -17.74 7.37
C THR A 87 3.46 -19.16 7.04
N LYS A 88 2.15 -19.43 7.06
CA LYS A 88 1.59 -20.76 6.77
C LYS A 88 1.33 -20.89 5.28
N LYS A 89 1.93 -21.91 4.65
CA LYS A 89 1.86 -22.16 3.20
C LYS A 89 0.45 -22.22 2.60
N LYS A 90 -0.55 -22.66 3.39
CA LYS A 90 -1.95 -22.77 2.93
C LYS A 90 -2.75 -21.47 3.07
N GLU A 91 -2.22 -20.50 3.81
CA GLU A 91 -2.90 -19.24 4.10
C GLU A 91 -2.22 -18.05 3.42
N VAL A 92 -0.90 -18.12 3.19
CA VAL A 92 -0.13 -17.03 2.58
C VAL A 92 -0.57 -16.74 1.15
N MET A 93 -0.67 -15.45 0.83
CA MET A 93 -0.93 -14.97 -0.53
C MET A 93 0.17 -13.97 -0.98
N PRO A 94 0.58 -14.00 -2.25
CA PRO A 94 0.22 -15.00 -3.26
C PRO A 94 0.74 -16.41 -2.89
N PRO A 95 0.12 -17.49 -3.41
CA PRO A 95 0.62 -18.84 -3.19
C PRO A 95 2.07 -19.00 -3.70
N PRO A 96 2.93 -19.79 -3.02
CA PRO A 96 4.33 -19.98 -3.38
C PRO A 96 4.57 -20.87 -4.60
#